data_AF-C7RT59-F1
#
_entry.id   AF-C7RT59-F1
#
_cell.length_a   1.000
_cell.length_b   1.000
_cell.length_c   1.000
_cell.angle_alpha   90.00
_cell.angle_beta   90.00
_cell.angle_gamma   90.00
#
_symmetry.space_group_name_H-M   'P 1'
#
loop_
_entity.id
_entity.type
_entity.pdbx_description
1 polymer ?
#
loop_
_entity_poly.entity_id
_entity_poly.type
_entity_poly.pdbx_seq_one_letter_code
_entity_poly.pdbx_strand_id
1 'polypeptide(L)'
;MRETISYPVPVVGAFLVALVTLGAAPAAAAANEWLAVCSKCISPTIFSKSGIGTAQAVAEARITRAEVEAWCANWQPGDRSCVKQQLAAEDLNKVYRATADCPAGRIMPIDGRSYSFAGVWDQSDIGGGRSRWRDASGKIVGRDNASGGLAISQQWEVLCPASARGAPASPAPVTTAGAAANASQSSSKSEFAVGQVVLARYGSDWVRARVNRVQHSNGPGGPRFDYDVSLENGKRGVVPARMLRTP
;
A
#
# COMPACT_ATOMS: atom_id res chain seq x y z
N MET A 1 -45.30 18.71 70.89
CA MET A 1 -44.15 19.40 71.54
C MET A 1 -43.11 18.35 71.86
N ARG A 2 -41.84 18.62 71.51
CA ARG A 2 -40.62 17.87 71.90
C ARG A 2 -40.49 16.44 71.35
N GLU A 3 -39.33 15.89 71.03
CA GLU A 3 -38.01 16.34 70.60
C GLU A 3 -37.31 15.06 70.08
N THR A 4 -36.36 15.25 69.17
CA THR A 4 -35.37 14.32 68.58
C THR A 4 -34.84 13.17 69.45
N ILE A 5 -34.42 12.06 68.82
CA ILE A 5 -33.01 11.64 68.72
C ILE A 5 -32.82 10.46 67.74
N SER A 6 -31.71 10.57 67.01
CA SER A 6 -31.18 9.81 65.89
C SER A 6 -30.33 8.61 66.35
N TYR A 7 -30.36 7.49 65.62
CA TYR A 7 -29.26 6.51 65.58
C TYR A 7 -29.07 5.98 64.14
N PRO A 8 -27.83 5.89 63.63
CA PRO A 8 -27.55 5.64 62.21
C PRO A 8 -27.53 4.15 61.85
N VAL A 9 -28.01 3.84 60.64
CA VAL A 9 -27.87 2.53 59.96
C VAL A 9 -26.61 2.57 59.09
N PRO A 10 -25.68 1.61 59.21
CA PRO A 10 -24.57 1.50 58.27
C PRO A 10 -25.06 0.89 56.96
N VAL A 11 -25.20 1.73 55.93
CA VAL A 11 -25.46 1.30 54.55
C VAL A 11 -24.16 0.74 53.97
N VAL A 12 -24.15 -0.56 53.74
CA VAL A 12 -23.11 -1.27 52.98
C VAL A 12 -23.10 -0.69 51.56
N GLY A 13 -22.07 0.09 51.26
CA GLY A 13 -21.84 0.68 49.94
C GLY A 13 -21.49 -0.40 48.92
N ALA A 14 -22.42 -0.66 48.01
CA ALA A 14 -22.18 -1.46 46.81
C ALA A 14 -21.23 -0.71 45.87
N PHE A 15 -20.00 -1.19 45.75
CA PHE A 15 -19.06 -0.76 44.71
C PHE A 15 -19.54 -1.29 43.35
N LEU A 16 -20.15 -0.41 42.55
CA LEU A 16 -20.37 -0.61 41.12
C LEU A 16 -19.02 -0.43 40.40
N VAL A 17 -18.37 -1.54 40.05
CA VAL A 17 -17.22 -1.56 39.14
C VAL A 17 -17.74 -1.29 37.73
N ALA A 18 -17.59 -0.05 37.26
CA ALA A 18 -17.79 0.31 35.87
C ALA A 18 -16.67 -0.31 35.02
N LEU A 19 -16.98 -1.39 34.28
CA LEU A 19 -16.12 -1.88 33.21
C LEU A 19 -16.11 -0.86 32.07
N VAL A 20 -15.09 -0.01 32.04
CA VAL A 20 -14.73 0.76 30.86
C VAL A 20 -14.14 -0.22 29.84
N THR A 21 -14.94 -0.69 28.90
CA THR A 21 -14.43 -1.38 27.71
C THR A 21 -13.74 -0.34 26.83
N LEU A 22 -12.42 -0.19 26.98
CA LEU A 22 -11.60 0.46 25.97
C LEU A 22 -11.71 -0.36 24.68
N GLY A 23 -12.50 0.12 23.73
CA GLY A 23 -12.47 -0.35 22.36
C GLY A 23 -11.12 0.00 21.74
N ALA A 24 -10.16 -0.92 21.82
CA ALA A 24 -8.99 -0.89 20.95
C ALA A 24 -9.48 -1.09 19.51
N ALA A 25 -9.48 -0.02 18.72
CA ALA A 25 -9.65 -0.13 17.28
C ALA A 25 -8.57 -1.09 16.72
N PRO A 26 -8.87 -1.90 15.71
CA PRO A 26 -7.89 -2.82 15.15
C PRO A 26 -6.84 -1.99 14.38
N ALA A 27 -5.67 -1.81 14.96
CA ALA A 27 -4.47 -1.37 14.24
C ALA A 27 -3.92 -2.54 13.40
N ALA A 28 -4.71 -3.05 12.47
CA ALA A 28 -4.36 -4.20 11.64
C ALA A 28 -4.71 -3.93 10.17
N ALA A 29 -4.00 -2.99 9.55
CA ALA A 29 -4.04 -2.81 8.09
C ALA A 29 -2.76 -2.19 7.48
N ALA A 30 -1.66 -2.04 8.22
CA ALA A 30 -0.40 -1.51 7.67
C ALA A 30 0.56 -2.61 7.18
N ALA A 31 0.39 -3.86 7.63
CA ALA A 31 1.37 -4.95 7.48
C ALA A 31 1.56 -5.50 6.05
N ASN A 32 1.12 -4.77 5.03
CA ASN A 32 0.92 -5.29 3.67
C ASN A 32 1.18 -4.27 2.56
N GLU A 33 1.47 -3.01 2.92
CA GLU A 33 1.81 -1.94 1.98
C GLU A 33 3.31 -1.61 2.08
N TRP A 34 3.91 -1.16 0.98
CA TRP A 34 5.34 -0.85 0.88
C TRP A 34 5.55 0.47 0.16
N LEU A 35 6.78 0.98 0.20
CA LEU A 35 7.18 2.13 -0.62
C LEU A 35 8.14 1.64 -1.71
N ALA A 36 7.78 1.87 -2.98
CA ALA A 36 8.63 1.49 -4.10
C ALA A 36 9.91 2.35 -4.13
N VAL A 37 11.08 1.70 -4.14
CA VAL A 37 12.40 2.37 -4.20
C VAL A 37 12.91 2.44 -5.63
N CYS A 38 13.10 1.28 -6.26
CA CYS A 38 13.50 1.15 -7.65
C CYS A 38 13.11 -0.25 -8.16
N SER A 39 13.28 -0.51 -9.46
CA SER A 39 12.85 -1.76 -10.10
C SER A 39 13.49 -3.04 -9.55
N LYS A 40 14.68 -2.96 -8.96
CA LYS A 40 15.42 -4.09 -8.38
C LYS A 40 15.84 -3.86 -6.92
N CYS A 41 15.36 -2.79 -6.29
CA CYS A 41 15.68 -2.49 -4.91
C CYS A 41 14.79 -3.31 -3.98
N ILE A 42 15.29 -3.59 -2.76
CA ILE A 42 14.45 -4.14 -1.70
C ILE A 42 13.45 -3.05 -1.30
N SER A 43 12.15 -3.39 -1.39
CA SER A 43 11.09 -2.44 -1.04
C SER A 43 10.83 -2.50 0.46
N PRO A 44 10.97 -1.38 1.21
CA PRO A 44 10.68 -1.35 2.62
C PRO A 44 9.17 -1.48 2.87
N THR A 45 8.81 -2.23 3.91
CA THR A 45 7.42 -2.40 4.34
C THR A 45 7.02 -1.26 5.26
N ILE A 46 5.83 -0.71 5.01
CA ILE A 46 5.28 0.40 5.80
C ILE A 46 4.90 -0.13 7.19
N PHE A 47 5.44 0.51 8.22
CA PHE A 47 5.10 0.22 9.61
C PHE A 47 4.26 1.33 10.25
N SER A 48 4.24 2.53 9.68
CA SER A 48 3.46 3.66 10.17
C SER A 48 2.90 4.49 9.03
N LYS A 49 1.66 4.96 9.20
CA LYS A 49 0.99 5.92 8.32
C LYS A 49 0.21 6.92 9.16
N SER A 50 0.23 8.18 8.75
CA SER A 50 -0.55 9.25 9.39
C SER A 50 -1.02 10.27 8.36
N GLY A 51 -2.16 10.91 8.60
CA GLY A 51 -2.64 12.02 7.76
C GLY A 51 -2.93 11.64 6.31
N ILE A 52 -3.13 10.36 6.00
CA ILE A 52 -3.39 9.87 4.63
C ILE A 52 -4.56 10.62 4.00
N GLY A 53 -4.37 11.12 2.78
CA GLY A 53 -5.34 11.95 2.06
C GLY A 53 -5.36 13.44 2.43
N THR A 54 -4.53 13.87 3.39
CA THR A 54 -4.50 15.26 3.87
C THR A 54 -3.28 16.03 3.37
N ALA A 55 -3.14 17.29 3.79
CA ALA A 55 -1.96 18.11 3.55
C ALA A 55 -0.69 17.62 4.30
N GLN A 56 -0.85 16.70 5.26
CA GLN A 56 0.21 16.19 6.13
C GLN A 56 0.28 14.66 6.07
N ALA A 57 0.09 14.09 4.87
CA ALA A 57 0.17 12.65 4.68
C ALA A 57 1.62 12.17 4.84
N VAL A 58 1.81 11.11 5.62
CA VAL A 58 3.12 10.49 5.90
C VAL A 58 2.99 8.98 5.87
N ALA A 59 3.97 8.33 5.27
CA ALA A 59 4.20 6.90 5.38
C ALA A 59 5.66 6.65 5.73
N GLU A 60 5.88 5.80 6.74
CA GLU A 60 7.20 5.38 7.18
C GLU A 60 7.34 3.86 7.02
N ALA A 61 8.46 3.47 6.44
CA ALA A 61 8.74 2.10 6.07
C ALA A 61 10.17 1.72 6.46
N ARG A 62 10.41 0.42 6.65
CA ARG A 62 11.74 -0.12 6.92
C ARG A 62 11.95 -1.42 6.17
N ILE A 63 13.21 -1.71 5.85
CA ILE A 63 13.59 -3.03 5.36
C ILE A 63 13.74 -3.94 6.58
N THR A 64 13.10 -5.10 6.55
CA THR A 64 13.34 -6.16 7.53
C THR A 64 13.99 -7.36 6.84
N ARG A 65 14.41 -8.32 7.65
CA ARG A 65 14.91 -9.60 7.13
C ARG A 65 13.91 -10.29 6.21
N ALA A 66 12.61 -10.17 6.47
CA ALA A 66 11.58 -10.81 5.66
C ALA A 66 11.55 -10.27 4.22
N GLU A 67 11.77 -8.97 4.02
CA GLU A 67 11.87 -8.34 2.69
C GLU A 67 13.17 -8.75 1.99
N VAL A 68 14.28 -8.84 2.72
CA VAL A 68 15.56 -9.33 2.18
C VAL A 68 15.43 -10.78 1.69
N GLU A 69 14.83 -11.66 2.49
CA GLU A 69 14.56 -13.05 2.11
C GLU A 69 13.66 -13.13 0.88
N ALA A 70 12.59 -12.33 0.84
CA ALA A 70 11.67 -12.30 -0.31
C ALA A 70 12.37 -11.82 -1.58
N TRP A 71 13.20 -10.78 -1.47
CA TRP A 71 13.99 -10.27 -2.58
C TRP A 71 15.00 -11.29 -3.08
N CYS A 72 15.75 -11.94 -2.18
CA CYS A 72 16.71 -12.99 -2.54
C CYS A 72 16.03 -14.19 -3.22
N ALA A 73 14.89 -14.64 -2.68
CA ALA A 73 14.12 -15.74 -3.28
C ALA A 73 13.66 -15.42 -4.71
N ASN A 74 13.36 -14.15 -5.00
CA ASN A 74 12.89 -13.70 -6.31
C ASN A 74 14.04 -13.42 -7.30
N TRP A 75 15.12 -12.79 -6.84
CA TRP A 75 16.16 -12.24 -7.72
C TRP A 75 17.47 -13.02 -7.72
N GLN A 76 17.75 -13.79 -6.67
CA GLN A 76 18.95 -14.62 -6.55
C GLN A 76 18.57 -16.06 -6.12
N PRO A 77 17.65 -16.73 -6.85
CA PRO A 77 17.21 -18.07 -6.47
C PRO A 77 18.39 -19.05 -6.47
N GLY A 78 18.54 -19.79 -5.38
CA GLY A 78 19.62 -20.78 -5.21
C GLY A 78 20.91 -20.21 -4.61
N ASP A 79 21.08 -18.89 -4.52
CA ASP A 79 22.20 -18.30 -3.81
C ASP A 79 21.98 -18.34 -2.29
N ARG A 80 22.64 -19.30 -1.63
CA ARG A 80 22.60 -19.48 -0.17
C ARG A 80 23.23 -18.32 0.61
N SER A 81 24.03 -17.49 -0.04
CA SER A 81 24.73 -16.36 0.59
C SER A 81 23.97 -15.03 0.47
N CYS A 82 22.99 -14.94 -0.44
CA CYS A 82 22.28 -13.70 -0.74
C CYS A 82 21.72 -13.02 0.51
N VAL A 83 20.98 -13.74 1.35
CA VAL A 83 20.34 -13.13 2.54
C VAL A 83 21.39 -12.56 3.49
N LYS A 84 22.50 -13.28 3.72
CA LYS A 84 23.58 -12.80 4.58
C LYS A 84 24.25 -11.56 4.00
N GLN A 85 24.53 -11.55 2.70
CA GLN A 85 25.17 -10.41 2.02
C GLN A 85 24.26 -9.18 2.03
N GLN A 86 22.98 -9.34 1.72
CA GLN A 86 22.02 -8.24 1.70
C GLN A 86 21.77 -7.68 3.12
N LEU A 87 21.64 -8.54 4.14
CA LEU A 87 21.53 -8.06 5.53
C LEU A 87 22.76 -7.29 6.01
N ALA A 88 23.95 -7.54 5.43
CA ALA A 88 25.16 -6.79 5.73
C ALA A 88 25.29 -5.49 4.91
N ALA A 89 24.67 -5.44 3.73
CA ALA A 89 24.69 -4.28 2.84
C ALA A 89 23.59 -3.26 3.15
N GLU A 90 22.44 -3.72 3.66
CA GLU A 90 21.29 -2.87 3.98
C GLU A 90 21.41 -2.27 5.39
N ASP A 91 21.02 -1.00 5.53
CA ASP A 91 20.80 -0.39 6.83
C ASP A 91 19.37 -0.69 7.30
N LEU A 92 19.21 -1.74 8.12
CA LEU A 92 17.92 -2.16 8.66
C LEU A 92 17.32 -1.17 9.66
N ASN A 93 18.10 -0.20 10.15
CA ASN A 93 17.61 0.86 11.03
C ASN A 93 17.15 2.10 10.23
N LYS A 94 17.46 2.15 8.93
CA LYS A 94 17.04 3.25 8.08
C LYS A 94 15.52 3.31 7.98
N VAL A 95 14.97 4.44 8.38
CA VAL A 95 13.55 4.77 8.18
C VAL A 95 13.41 5.44 6.83
N TYR A 96 12.68 4.79 5.92
CA TYR A 96 12.26 5.35 4.65
C TYR A 96 10.98 6.13 4.88
N ARG A 97 10.98 7.41 4.55
CA ARG A 97 9.85 8.30 4.80
C ARG A 97 9.39 8.95 3.50
N ALA A 98 8.10 8.82 3.22
CA ALA A 98 7.44 9.54 2.13
C ALA A 98 6.36 10.45 2.71
N THR A 99 6.21 11.64 2.14
CA THR A 99 5.17 12.60 2.54
C THR A 99 4.42 13.17 1.36
N ALA A 100 3.18 13.57 1.58
CA ALA A 100 2.42 14.28 0.57
C ALA A 100 1.52 15.37 1.17
N ASP A 101 1.31 16.39 0.36
CA ASP A 101 0.22 17.34 0.50
C ASP A 101 -0.81 16.99 -0.57
N CYS A 102 -1.78 16.14 -0.20
CA CYS A 102 -2.74 15.59 -1.16
C CYS A 102 -3.61 16.68 -1.81
N PRO A 103 -4.15 17.67 -1.08
CA PRO A 103 -4.89 18.78 -1.67
C PRO A 103 -4.06 19.65 -2.62
N ALA A 104 -2.80 19.94 -2.27
CA ALA A 104 -1.93 20.75 -3.14
C ALA A 104 -1.31 19.95 -4.30
N GLY A 105 -1.51 18.63 -4.36
CA GLY A 105 -0.89 17.81 -5.40
C GLY A 105 0.63 17.75 -5.28
N ARG A 106 1.19 17.73 -4.08
CA ARG A 106 2.66 17.68 -3.87
C ARG A 106 3.07 16.41 -3.15
N ILE A 107 4.19 15.83 -3.54
CA ILE A 107 4.76 14.65 -2.91
C ILE A 107 6.27 14.80 -2.74
N MET A 108 6.77 14.32 -1.61
CA MET A 108 8.18 14.05 -1.36
C MET A 108 8.34 12.55 -1.09
N PRO A 109 8.68 11.76 -2.13
CA PRO A 109 8.92 10.33 -2.01
C PRO A 109 10.16 10.03 -1.17
N ILE A 110 10.45 8.74 -0.99
CA ILE A 110 11.64 8.27 -0.26
C ILE A 110 12.99 8.63 -0.92
N ASP A 111 12.99 9.20 -2.12
CA ASP A 111 14.19 9.77 -2.76
C ASP A 111 14.52 11.18 -2.24
N GLY A 112 13.66 11.75 -1.38
CA GLY A 112 13.84 13.05 -0.74
C GLY A 112 13.62 14.26 -1.65
N ARG A 113 13.16 14.05 -2.90
CA ARG A 113 12.91 15.14 -3.86
C ARG A 113 11.46 15.56 -3.84
N SER A 114 11.19 16.82 -4.16
CA SER A 114 9.83 17.35 -4.26
C SER A 114 9.29 17.27 -5.68
N TYR A 115 8.05 16.79 -5.80
CA TYR A 115 7.34 16.66 -7.06
C TYR A 115 5.95 17.27 -6.98
N SER A 116 5.50 17.82 -8.10
CA SER A 116 4.15 18.39 -8.24
C SER A 116 3.32 17.60 -9.24
N PHE A 117 2.04 17.42 -8.92
CA PHE A 117 1.09 16.68 -9.72
C PHE A 117 0.86 17.41 -11.05
N ALA A 118 0.95 16.66 -12.14
CA ALA A 118 0.88 17.19 -13.49
C ALA A 118 -0.20 16.48 -14.32
N GLY A 119 -1.21 15.89 -13.67
CA GLY A 119 -2.28 15.14 -14.31
C GLY A 119 -2.04 13.64 -14.26
N VAL A 120 -2.66 12.90 -15.17
CA VAL A 120 -2.51 11.44 -15.30
C VAL A 120 -1.95 11.09 -16.67
N TRP A 121 -1.22 9.99 -16.75
CA TRP A 121 -0.81 9.42 -18.02
C TRP A 121 -2.01 8.81 -18.75
N ASP A 122 -2.01 8.92 -20.07
CA ASP A 122 -2.94 8.22 -20.94
C ASP A 122 -2.72 6.70 -20.88
N GLN A 123 -3.69 5.93 -21.39
CA GLN A 123 -3.67 4.46 -21.31
C GLN A 123 -2.74 3.79 -22.34
N SER A 124 -1.92 4.56 -23.06
CA SER A 124 -1.15 4.08 -24.21
C SER A 124 0.09 3.25 -23.88
N ASP A 125 0.61 3.33 -22.65
CA ASP A 125 1.88 2.70 -22.26
C ASP A 125 1.98 2.40 -20.75
N ILE A 126 3.15 1.94 -20.30
CA ILE A 126 3.48 1.62 -18.91
C ILE A 126 3.15 2.76 -17.95
N GLY A 127 2.35 2.50 -16.92
CA GLY A 127 1.89 3.54 -16.00
C GLY A 127 0.68 4.34 -16.49
N GLY A 128 -0.03 3.84 -17.51
CA GLY A 128 -1.28 4.45 -17.95
C GLY A 128 -2.33 4.54 -16.84
N GLY A 129 -3.01 5.68 -16.79
CA GLY A 129 -3.95 6.01 -15.71
C GLY A 129 -3.30 6.39 -14.38
N ARG A 130 -1.96 6.30 -14.25
CA ARG A 130 -1.26 6.73 -13.04
C ARG A 130 -0.95 8.22 -13.07
N SER A 131 -0.67 8.76 -11.89
CA SER A 131 -0.26 10.15 -11.71
C SER A 131 1.00 10.49 -12.52
N ARG A 132 0.99 11.67 -13.12
CA ARG A 132 2.13 12.29 -13.80
C ARG A 132 2.72 13.35 -12.88
N TRP A 133 4.05 13.48 -12.89
CA TRP A 133 4.78 14.33 -11.95
C TRP A 133 5.75 15.27 -12.67
N ARG A 134 5.88 16.48 -12.14
CA ARG A 134 6.97 17.42 -12.47
C ARG A 134 7.96 17.47 -11.33
N ASP A 135 9.24 17.47 -11.65
CA ASP A 135 10.31 17.74 -10.68
C ASP A 135 10.39 19.24 -10.33
N ALA A 136 11.33 19.59 -9.45
CA ALA A 136 11.54 20.97 -9.02
C ALA A 136 11.96 21.94 -10.14
N SER A 137 12.49 21.43 -11.27
CA SER A 137 12.80 22.24 -12.46
C SER A 137 11.60 22.45 -13.38
N GLY A 138 10.45 21.83 -13.06
CA GLY A 138 9.25 21.85 -13.89
C GLY A 138 9.25 20.79 -14.99
N LYS A 139 10.31 19.97 -15.11
CA LYS A 139 10.41 18.92 -16.10
C LYS A 139 9.52 17.74 -15.70
N ILE A 140 8.83 17.17 -16.69
CA ILE A 140 8.03 15.96 -16.50
C ILE A 140 8.96 14.76 -16.26
N VAL A 141 8.72 14.04 -15.16
CA VAL A 141 9.38 12.78 -14.86
C VAL A 141 8.81 11.70 -15.77
N GLY A 142 9.68 10.91 -16.42
CA GLY A 142 9.26 9.82 -17.28
C GLY A 142 8.40 8.79 -16.54
N ARG A 143 7.43 8.19 -17.25
CA ARG A 143 6.39 7.31 -16.70
C ARG A 143 6.88 5.92 -16.27
N ASP A 144 8.16 5.61 -16.44
CA ASP A 144 8.76 4.29 -16.30
C ASP A 144 9.53 4.11 -14.98
N ASN A 145 10.15 2.94 -14.81
CA ASN A 145 10.94 2.59 -13.63
C ASN A 145 12.32 3.26 -13.58
N ALA A 146 12.98 3.46 -14.73
CA ALA A 146 14.31 4.07 -14.79
C ALA A 146 14.23 5.57 -14.49
N SER A 147 13.17 6.23 -14.97
CA SER A 147 12.88 7.62 -14.62
C SER A 147 12.32 7.81 -13.21
N GLY A 148 11.83 6.73 -12.58
CA GLY A 148 11.25 6.75 -11.22
C GLY A 148 9.76 7.11 -11.16
N GLY A 149 9.09 7.45 -12.27
CA GLY A 149 7.70 7.90 -12.27
C GLY A 149 6.69 6.88 -11.72
N LEU A 150 6.95 5.57 -11.91
CA LEU A 150 6.11 4.52 -11.33
C LEU A 150 6.24 4.43 -9.81
N ALA A 151 7.43 4.69 -9.27
CA ALA A 151 7.68 4.68 -7.84
C ALA A 151 6.97 5.85 -7.17
N ILE A 152 7.12 7.06 -7.73
CA ILE A 152 6.42 8.27 -7.25
C ILE A 152 4.90 8.03 -7.24
N SER A 153 4.37 7.48 -8.34
CA SER A 153 2.92 7.19 -8.44
C SER A 153 2.43 6.16 -7.42
N GLN A 154 3.23 5.13 -7.14
CA GLN A 154 2.88 4.13 -6.14
C GLN A 154 2.85 4.73 -4.73
N GLN A 155 3.85 5.53 -4.38
CA GLN A 155 3.89 6.19 -3.08
C GLN A 155 2.77 7.23 -2.94
N TRP A 156 2.40 7.91 -4.03
CA TRP A 156 1.22 8.77 -4.05
C TRP A 156 -0.08 8.00 -3.80
N GLU A 157 -0.26 6.82 -4.39
CA GLU A 157 -1.44 5.99 -4.15
C GLU A 157 -1.55 5.54 -2.68
N VAL A 158 -0.42 5.31 -2.02
CA VAL A 158 -0.34 5.00 -0.58
C VAL A 158 -0.73 6.23 0.26
N LEU A 159 -0.19 7.41 -0.07
CA LEU A 159 -0.36 8.63 0.71
C LEU A 159 -1.68 9.35 0.45
N CYS A 160 -2.19 9.29 -0.77
CA CYS A 160 -3.34 10.04 -1.28
C CYS A 160 -4.30 9.13 -2.06
N PRO A 161 -4.84 8.07 -1.42
CA PRO A 161 -5.75 7.15 -2.08
C PRO A 161 -7.01 7.88 -2.55
N ALA A 162 -7.56 7.45 -3.68
CA ALA A 162 -8.74 8.09 -4.28
C ALA A 162 -9.94 8.12 -3.32
N SER A 163 -10.06 7.14 -2.43
CA SER A 163 -11.08 7.08 -1.37
C SER A 163 -10.94 8.14 -0.29
N ALA A 164 -9.73 8.69 -0.08
CA ALA A 164 -9.48 9.74 0.90
C ALA A 164 -9.70 11.15 0.33
N ARG A 165 -10.00 11.28 -0.98
CA ARG A 165 -10.40 12.56 -1.59
C ARG A 165 -11.85 12.96 -1.28
N GLY A 166 -12.49 12.26 -0.33
CA GLY A 166 -13.86 12.49 0.10
C GLY A 166 -14.01 12.31 1.61
N ALA A 167 -13.60 13.32 2.38
CA ALA A 167 -14.19 13.58 3.69
C ALA A 167 -14.25 15.10 3.90
N PRO A 168 -15.23 15.81 3.30
CA PRO A 168 -15.69 17.06 3.88
C PRO A 168 -16.22 16.77 5.29
N ALA A 169 -16.02 17.70 6.23
CA ALA A 169 -16.69 17.66 7.52
C ALA A 169 -18.21 17.48 7.31
N SER A 170 -18.81 16.53 8.02
CA SER A 170 -20.23 16.15 7.93
C SER A 170 -21.18 17.34 7.91
N PRO A 171 -22.26 17.27 7.09
CA PRO A 171 -23.56 16.99 7.70
C PRO A 171 -24.34 15.83 7.03
N ALA A 172 -25.40 15.43 7.74
CA ALA A 172 -26.25 14.22 7.68
C ALA A 172 -27.01 13.97 6.33
N PRO A 173 -27.71 12.81 6.19
CA PRO A 173 -27.83 12.07 4.94
C PRO A 173 -29.01 12.47 4.06
N VAL A 174 -28.84 12.31 2.74
CA VAL A 174 -29.95 12.16 1.79
C VAL A 174 -29.66 11.00 0.84
N THR A 175 -30.54 10.01 0.90
CA THR A 175 -30.67 8.89 -0.04
C THR A 175 -31.25 9.37 -1.37
N THR A 176 -30.60 9.01 -2.48
CA THR A 176 -31.34 8.51 -3.66
C THR A 176 -30.46 7.62 -4.53
N ALA A 177 -31.08 6.52 -4.96
CA ALA A 177 -30.51 5.43 -5.73
C ALA A 177 -30.41 5.76 -7.23
N GLY A 178 -29.53 5.02 -7.91
CA GLY A 178 -29.79 4.53 -9.26
C GLY A 178 -28.92 5.13 -10.36
N ALA A 179 -27.94 4.34 -10.84
CA ALA A 179 -27.79 4.00 -12.26
C ALA A 179 -26.53 3.13 -12.44
N ALA A 180 -26.73 1.81 -12.40
CA ALA A 180 -25.85 0.89 -13.11
C ALA A 180 -26.33 0.81 -14.56
N ALA A 181 -25.43 1.00 -15.53
CA ALA A 181 -25.38 0.18 -16.75
C ALA A 181 -24.22 0.60 -17.65
N ASN A 182 -23.28 -0.34 -17.78
CA ASN A 182 -22.58 -0.73 -19.01
C ASN A 182 -21.86 0.32 -19.85
N ALA A 183 -20.52 0.30 -19.74
CA ALA A 183 -19.63 0.47 -20.88
C ALA A 183 -18.72 -0.77 -20.99
N SER A 184 -19.24 -1.74 -21.75
CA SER A 184 -18.56 -2.64 -22.67
C SER A 184 -17.05 -2.87 -22.49
N GLN A 185 -16.79 -4.05 -21.94
CA GLN A 185 -15.55 -4.82 -22.04
C GLN A 185 -15.23 -5.12 -23.51
N SER A 186 -14.10 -4.64 -24.02
CA SER A 186 -13.23 -5.41 -24.93
C SER A 186 -11.93 -4.67 -25.20
N SER A 187 -10.87 -5.00 -24.47
CA SER A 187 -9.49 -4.67 -24.85
C SER A 187 -8.50 -5.49 -24.03
N SER A 188 -7.78 -6.38 -24.72
CA SER A 188 -6.62 -7.17 -24.26
C SER A 188 -6.77 -7.84 -22.89
N LYS A 189 -7.40 -9.02 -22.88
CA LYS A 189 -7.70 -9.82 -21.70
C LYS A 189 -6.40 -10.22 -20.98
N SER A 190 -6.15 -9.65 -19.80
CA SER A 190 -5.15 -10.17 -18.89
C SER A 190 -5.44 -11.65 -18.61
N GLU A 191 -4.41 -12.49 -18.60
CA GLU A 191 -4.56 -13.94 -18.40
C GLU A 191 -5.13 -14.28 -17.02
N PHE A 192 -4.86 -13.44 -16.03
CA PHE A 192 -5.43 -13.52 -14.68
C PHE A 192 -6.12 -12.20 -14.31
N ALA A 193 -7.16 -12.27 -13.48
CA ALA A 193 -7.95 -11.13 -13.05
C ALA A 193 -7.62 -10.70 -11.62
N VAL A 194 -7.85 -9.42 -11.30
CA VAL A 194 -7.75 -8.91 -9.93
C VAL A 194 -8.75 -9.64 -9.03
N GLY A 195 -8.30 -10.07 -7.86
CA GLY A 195 -9.04 -10.88 -6.90
C GLY A 195 -8.95 -12.39 -7.15
N GLN A 196 -8.47 -12.83 -8.32
CA GLN A 196 -8.36 -14.25 -8.68
C GLN A 196 -7.31 -14.95 -7.82
N VAL A 197 -7.63 -16.18 -7.40
CA VAL A 197 -6.67 -17.08 -6.74
C VAL A 197 -5.93 -17.85 -7.83
N VAL A 198 -4.60 -17.79 -7.78
CA VAL A 198 -3.66 -18.38 -8.73
C VAL A 198 -2.57 -19.14 -7.97
N LEU A 199 -1.83 -20.00 -8.65
CA LEU A 199 -0.56 -20.51 -8.13
C LEU A 199 0.55 -19.60 -8.66
N ALA A 200 1.27 -18.93 -7.77
CA ALA A 200 2.43 -18.13 -8.10
C ALA A 200 3.72 -18.92 -7.82
N ARG A 201 4.66 -18.86 -8.75
CA ARG A 201 5.97 -19.51 -8.63
C ARG A 201 6.83 -18.74 -7.63
N TYR A 202 7.18 -19.39 -6.54
CA TYR A 202 8.01 -18.85 -5.47
C TYR A 202 9.18 -19.81 -5.24
N GLY A 203 10.38 -19.43 -5.67
CA GLY A 203 11.54 -20.33 -5.72
C GLY A 203 11.31 -21.51 -6.68
N SER A 204 11.46 -22.74 -6.18
CA SER A 204 11.14 -23.97 -6.92
C SER A 204 9.65 -24.34 -6.89
N ASP A 205 8.90 -23.75 -5.97
CA ASP A 205 7.57 -24.23 -5.60
C ASP A 205 6.46 -23.33 -6.16
N TRP A 206 5.26 -23.89 -6.25
CA TRP A 206 4.06 -23.17 -6.66
C TRP A 206 3.18 -22.96 -5.43
N VAL A 207 3.08 -21.71 -4.99
CA VAL A 207 2.34 -21.35 -3.78
C VAL A 207 1.06 -20.64 -4.18
N ARG A 208 -0.04 -20.96 -3.50
CA ARG A 208 -1.31 -20.30 -3.73
C ARG A 208 -1.20 -18.82 -3.38
N ALA A 209 -1.68 -17.97 -4.28
CA ALA A 209 -1.61 -16.53 -4.17
C ALA A 209 -2.88 -15.88 -4.70
N ARG A 210 -3.18 -14.68 -4.21
CA ARG A 210 -4.25 -13.83 -4.72
C ARG A 210 -3.66 -12.72 -5.58
N VAL A 211 -4.20 -12.56 -6.79
CA VAL A 211 -3.87 -11.41 -7.64
C VAL A 211 -4.49 -10.16 -7.03
N ASN A 212 -3.66 -9.24 -6.58
CA ASN A 212 -4.10 -7.96 -6.03
C ASN A 212 -4.23 -6.90 -7.13
N ARG A 213 -3.39 -7.00 -8.17
CA ARG A 213 -3.36 -6.03 -9.28
C ARG A 213 -2.74 -6.66 -10.53
N VAL A 214 -3.22 -6.22 -11.69
CA VAL A 214 -2.63 -6.50 -13.00
C VAL A 214 -1.97 -5.23 -13.52
N GLN A 215 -0.75 -5.34 -14.02
CA GLN A 215 0.06 -4.24 -14.56
C GLN A 215 0.46 -4.56 -15.99
N HIS A 216 0.32 -3.61 -16.91
CA HIS A 216 0.97 -3.69 -18.21
C HIS A 216 2.44 -3.27 -18.06
N SER A 217 3.35 -4.09 -18.56
CA SER A 217 4.78 -3.79 -18.63
C SER A 217 5.35 -4.18 -19.99
N ASN A 218 6.34 -3.44 -20.46
CA ASN A 218 7.07 -3.81 -21.67
C ASN A 218 8.35 -4.57 -21.27
N GLY A 219 8.45 -5.82 -21.69
CA GLY A 219 9.62 -6.67 -21.44
C GLY A 219 10.51 -6.82 -22.68
N PRO A 220 11.67 -7.50 -22.56
CA PRO A 220 12.59 -7.76 -23.68
C PRO A 220 11.97 -8.53 -24.86
N GLY A 221 10.80 -9.15 -24.67
CA GLY A 221 10.05 -9.89 -25.69
C GLY A 221 8.71 -9.24 -26.07
N GLY A 222 8.53 -7.94 -25.79
CA GLY A 222 7.30 -7.20 -26.11
C GLY A 222 6.40 -6.93 -24.89
N PRO A 223 5.20 -6.38 -25.14
CA PRO A 223 4.24 -6.04 -24.08
C PRO A 223 3.78 -7.30 -23.35
N ARG A 224 3.81 -7.24 -22.02
CA ARG A 224 3.44 -8.34 -21.12
C ARG A 224 2.67 -7.81 -19.91
N PHE A 225 2.08 -8.74 -19.17
CA PHE A 225 1.41 -8.44 -17.91
C PHE A 225 2.27 -8.88 -16.73
N ASP A 226 2.51 -7.97 -15.80
CA ASP A 226 3.05 -8.25 -14.47
C ASP A 226 1.93 -8.18 -13.44
N TYR A 227 1.95 -9.08 -12.48
CA TYR A 227 0.88 -9.29 -11.52
C TYR A 227 1.42 -9.09 -10.11
N ASP A 228 0.79 -8.20 -9.37
CA ASP A 228 0.99 -8.09 -7.94
C ASP A 228 0.21 -9.22 -7.27
N VAL A 229 0.92 -10.10 -6.57
CA VAL A 229 0.30 -11.23 -5.89
C VAL A 229 0.67 -11.28 -4.40
N SER A 230 -0.31 -11.64 -3.58
CA SER A 230 -0.12 -12.01 -2.18
C SER A 230 -0.20 -13.51 -2.02
N LEU A 231 0.90 -14.12 -1.59
CA LEU A 231 1.01 -15.56 -1.37
C LEU A 231 0.42 -15.93 0.00
N GLU A 232 -0.16 -17.12 0.11
CA GLU A 232 -0.75 -17.64 1.37
C GLU A 232 0.30 -17.89 2.47
N ASN A 233 1.58 -18.02 2.09
CA ASN A 233 2.70 -18.07 3.04
C ASN A 233 3.04 -16.68 3.65
N GLY A 234 2.21 -15.66 3.42
CA GLY A 234 2.38 -14.30 3.92
C GLY A 234 3.36 -13.45 3.11
N LYS A 235 4.01 -14.00 2.08
CA LYS A 235 4.95 -13.27 1.21
C LYS A 235 4.21 -12.58 0.05
N ARG A 236 4.85 -11.61 -0.60
CA ARG A 236 4.27 -10.81 -1.70
C ARG A 236 5.33 -10.48 -2.75
N GLY A 237 4.89 -10.23 -3.99
CA GLY A 237 5.80 -9.84 -5.06
C GLY A 237 5.08 -9.47 -6.37
N VAL A 238 5.78 -8.76 -7.24
CA VAL A 238 5.35 -8.49 -8.61
C VAL A 238 5.95 -9.56 -9.51
N VAL A 239 5.11 -10.38 -10.13
CA VAL A 239 5.54 -11.53 -10.95
C VAL A 239 4.91 -11.48 -12.35
N PRO A 240 5.63 -11.84 -13.41
CA PRO A 240 5.09 -11.89 -14.78
C PRO A 240 4.12 -13.06 -14.97
N ALA A 241 3.25 -13.00 -15.98
CA ALA A 241 2.26 -14.04 -16.32
C ALA A 241 2.82 -15.48 -16.28
N ARG A 242 4.03 -15.69 -16.82
CA ARG A 242 4.71 -17.00 -16.87
C ARG A 242 5.03 -17.63 -15.52
N MET A 243 4.98 -16.84 -14.45
CA MET A 243 5.18 -17.29 -13.07
C MET A 243 3.85 -17.46 -12.34
N LEU A 244 2.74 -17.38 -13.05
CA LEU A 244 1.40 -17.67 -12.55
C LEU A 244 0.78 -18.83 -13.35
N ARG A 245 -0.07 -19.61 -12.70
CA ARG A 245 -0.92 -20.59 -13.35
C ARG A 245 -2.25 -20.73 -12.61
N THR A 246 -3.25 -21.26 -13.30
CA THR A 246 -4.50 -21.66 -12.64
C THR A 246 -4.22 -22.76 -11.61
N PRO A 247 -4.90 -22.71 -10.45
CA PRO A 247 -4.74 -23.71 -9.39
C PRO A 247 -5.12 -25.13 -9.82
#